data_AF-R1DQJ7-F1
#
_entry.id   AF-R1DQJ7-F1
#
_cell.length_a   1.000
_cell.length_b   1.000
_cell.length_c   1.000
_cell.angle_alpha   90.00
_cell.angle_beta   90.00
_cell.angle_gamma   90.00
#
_symmetry.space_group_name_H-M   'P 1'
#
loop_
_entity.id
_entity.type
_entity.pdbx_description
1 polymer ?
#
loop_
_entity_poly.entity_id
_entity_poly.type
_entity_poly.pdbx_seq_one_letter_code
_entity_poly.pdbx_strand_id
1 'polypeptide(L)'
;AVAEARRRRPGACPRERRRRPPRRAVDHQACQGAEAGGVLTHRQALPKEAFLSFADLVEATLPVAALSYPWLTKDHPDPRGANLARVARALKALTGGIMRLGVFWDFGSLHQHPDPPNGVLRTEAQNALFKQGLGCLGTLYSHPHTYVLRLTSFPDGHKAEDQAEGTNVAKYFDRGWCATENAWASLTKSGYLSLDLGKMRAGKEYNWDSLTDDCTQDGGRRPPLLPSAFAAELESKSFTNGKDDKPLVKQLYEDAFEEQFGKATVLNYEGLDWGGAEAAQLAEVLASGAAPRLELLYLSGNQIGDEGCKALAAALKEGAAPRLETLWLRGNKIGDEGWKALAAALKEGAAPSLKARVDNPRQPELVAVCEERGIELRRF
;
A
#
# COMPACT_ATOMS: atom_id res chain seq x y z
N ALA A 1 1.07 -16.74 26.60
CA ALA A 1 1.67 -17.27 27.85
C ALA A 1 2.67 -18.35 27.48
N VAL A 2 3.95 -18.12 27.78
CA VAL A 2 5.07 -19.01 27.46
C VAL A 2 5.27 -19.99 28.62
N ALA A 3 5.39 -21.29 28.32
CA ALA A 3 5.99 -22.27 29.23
C ALA A 3 6.67 -23.38 28.40
N GLU A 4 7.94 -23.63 28.69
CA GLU A 4 8.80 -24.65 28.10
C GLU A 4 8.34 -26.08 28.42
N ALA A 5 8.53 -27.01 27.46
CA ALA A 5 8.81 -28.41 27.78
C ALA A 5 9.69 -29.06 26.71
N ARG A 6 10.65 -29.83 27.19
CA ARG A 6 11.87 -30.30 26.52
C ARG A 6 11.68 -31.50 25.56
N ARG A 7 12.60 -31.55 24.59
CA ARG A 7 13.04 -32.63 23.67
C ARG A 7 12.65 -34.08 24.02
N ARG A 8 12.03 -34.78 23.05
CA ARG A 8 12.39 -36.16 22.60
C ARG A 8 12.00 -36.39 21.12
N ARG A 9 12.92 -36.96 20.34
CA ARG A 9 12.72 -37.81 19.13
C ARG A 9 13.72 -38.97 19.28
N PRO A 10 13.53 -40.18 18.70
CA PRO A 10 12.84 -40.42 17.44
C PRO A 10 11.92 -41.67 17.40
N GLY A 11 10.97 -41.67 16.47
CA GLY A 11 10.21 -42.84 16.07
C GLY A 11 9.61 -42.57 14.70
N ALA A 12 10.11 -43.27 13.67
CA ALA A 12 9.61 -43.18 12.32
C ALA A 12 8.20 -43.79 12.27
N CYS A 13 7.19 -42.95 11.97
CA CYS A 13 5.84 -43.37 11.62
C CYS A 13 5.61 -43.08 10.13
N PRO A 14 4.83 -43.91 9.41
CA PRO A 14 4.87 -44.01 7.97
C PRO A 14 4.35 -42.73 7.31
N ARG A 15 4.87 -42.44 6.11
CA ARG A 15 4.43 -41.33 5.25
C ARG A 15 2.93 -41.45 4.96
N GLU A 16 2.10 -40.90 5.82
CA GLU A 16 0.80 -40.41 5.41
C GLU A 16 1.07 -39.37 4.33
N ARG A 17 0.58 -39.65 3.11
CA ARG A 17 0.40 -38.62 2.09
C ARG A 17 -0.43 -37.53 2.76
N ARG A 18 0.22 -36.45 3.21
CA ARG A 18 -0.46 -35.23 3.63
C ARG A 18 -1.37 -34.85 2.46
N ARG A 19 -2.65 -35.17 2.56
CA ARG A 19 -3.67 -34.64 1.67
C ARG A 19 -3.49 -33.12 1.76
N ARG A 20 -3.21 -32.48 0.62
CA ARG A 20 -3.22 -31.01 0.56
C ARG A 20 -4.55 -30.58 1.20
N PRO A 21 -4.54 -29.65 2.18
CA PRO A 21 -5.79 -29.19 2.76
C PRO A 21 -6.70 -28.69 1.63
N PRO A 22 -8.03 -28.85 1.73
CA PRO A 22 -8.96 -28.36 0.72
C PRO A 22 -8.71 -26.88 0.43
N ARG A 23 -8.94 -26.45 -0.82
CA ARG A 23 -8.81 -25.05 -1.26
C ARG A 23 -9.81 -24.18 -0.48
N ARG A 24 -9.35 -23.49 0.58
CA ARG A 24 -10.17 -22.89 1.66
C ARG A 24 -10.00 -21.36 1.79
N ALA A 25 -9.83 -20.60 0.70
CA ALA A 25 -9.63 -19.15 0.83
C ALA A 25 -10.57 -18.32 -0.05
N VAL A 26 -10.80 -17.09 0.40
CA VAL A 26 -11.61 -16.04 -0.23
C VAL A 26 -11.18 -15.81 -1.68
N ASP A 27 -9.89 -15.94 -1.98
CA ASP A 27 -9.34 -15.87 -3.35
C ASP A 27 -10.01 -16.89 -4.29
N HIS A 28 -10.22 -18.13 -3.83
CA HIS A 28 -10.84 -19.17 -4.62
C HIS A 28 -12.33 -18.91 -4.85
N GLN A 29 -13.04 -18.40 -3.84
CA GLN A 29 -14.45 -18.04 -3.97
C GLN A 29 -14.66 -16.79 -4.83
N ALA A 30 -13.80 -15.78 -4.70
CA ALA A 30 -13.82 -14.60 -5.56
C ALA A 30 -13.56 -14.99 -7.03
N CYS A 31 -12.58 -15.86 -7.28
CA CYS A 31 -12.29 -16.36 -8.62
C CYS A 31 -13.43 -17.24 -9.17
N GLN A 32 -14.01 -18.15 -8.37
CA GLN A 32 -15.14 -18.98 -8.79
C GLN A 32 -16.40 -18.15 -9.05
N GLY A 33 -16.69 -17.16 -8.19
CA GLY A 33 -17.80 -16.23 -8.38
C GLY A 33 -17.65 -15.39 -9.63
N ALA A 34 -16.42 -14.91 -9.92
CA ALA A 34 -16.10 -14.21 -11.16
C ALA A 34 -16.28 -15.10 -12.41
N GLU A 35 -15.75 -16.32 -12.38
CA GLU A 35 -15.84 -17.29 -13.50
C GLU A 35 -17.31 -17.64 -13.83
N ALA A 36 -18.19 -17.60 -12.83
CA ALA A 36 -19.63 -17.81 -12.99
C ALA A 36 -20.41 -16.54 -13.44
N GLY A 37 -19.75 -15.39 -13.63
CA GLY A 37 -20.40 -14.11 -13.94
C GLY A 37 -21.22 -13.54 -12.77
N GLY A 38 -20.89 -13.92 -11.54
CA GLY A 38 -21.61 -13.51 -10.34
C GLY A 38 -21.14 -12.17 -9.76
N VAL A 39 -21.74 -11.80 -8.63
CA VAL A 39 -21.35 -10.66 -7.79
C VAL A 39 -20.84 -11.16 -6.44
N LEU A 40 -19.99 -10.38 -5.78
CA LEU A 40 -19.56 -10.70 -4.43
C LEU A 40 -20.77 -10.60 -3.49
N THR A 41 -21.01 -11.59 -2.65
CA THR A 41 -22.06 -11.50 -1.63
C THR A 41 -21.53 -10.81 -0.37
N HIS A 42 -22.43 -10.16 0.36
CA HIS A 42 -22.10 -9.50 1.62
C HIS A 42 -21.61 -10.53 2.65
N ARG A 43 -20.79 -10.11 3.61
CA ARG A 43 -20.16 -10.98 4.63
C ARG A 43 -21.10 -12.01 5.24
N GLN A 44 -22.32 -11.61 5.64
CA GLN A 44 -23.27 -12.48 6.34
C GLN A 44 -23.81 -13.64 5.47
N ALA A 45 -23.78 -13.50 4.14
CA ALA A 45 -24.17 -14.55 3.20
C ALA A 45 -23.00 -15.44 2.76
N LEU A 46 -21.76 -15.08 3.10
CA LEU A 46 -20.60 -15.92 2.81
C LEU A 46 -20.55 -17.13 3.76
N PRO A 47 -20.21 -18.32 3.25
CA PRO A 47 -20.11 -19.52 4.08
C PRO A 47 -18.93 -19.40 5.04
N LYS A 48 -18.97 -20.11 6.18
CA LYS A 48 -17.95 -19.98 7.24
C LYS A 48 -16.53 -20.31 6.75
N GLU A 49 -16.44 -21.21 5.77
CA GLU A 49 -15.21 -21.66 5.13
C GLU A 49 -14.54 -20.58 4.26
N ALA A 50 -15.25 -19.49 3.95
CA ALA A 50 -14.68 -18.33 3.29
C ALA A 50 -13.65 -17.62 4.19
N PHE A 51 -13.83 -17.67 5.51
CA PHE A 51 -13.07 -16.83 6.44
C PHE A 51 -11.80 -17.52 6.94
N LEU A 52 -10.70 -16.77 6.93
CA LEU A 52 -9.44 -17.18 7.53
C LEU A 52 -9.43 -16.84 9.02
N SER A 53 -9.03 -17.79 9.85
CA SER A 53 -8.70 -17.53 11.26
C SER A 53 -7.31 -16.91 11.40
N PHE A 54 -7.01 -16.36 12.57
CA PHE A 54 -5.64 -15.92 12.87
C PHE A 54 -4.62 -17.06 12.77
N ALA A 55 -5.01 -18.27 13.19
CA ALA A 55 -4.17 -19.46 13.05
C ALA A 55 -3.89 -19.76 11.56
N ASP A 56 -4.88 -19.63 10.67
CA ASP A 56 -4.67 -19.79 9.24
C ASP A 56 -3.65 -18.80 8.68
N LEU A 57 -3.68 -17.54 9.13
CA LEU A 57 -2.73 -16.52 8.68
C LEU A 57 -1.30 -16.80 9.17
N VAL A 58 -1.16 -17.17 10.45
CA VAL A 58 0.15 -17.40 11.08
C VAL A 58 0.78 -18.71 10.60
N GLU A 59 0.05 -19.82 10.67
CA GLU A 59 0.59 -21.16 10.40
C GLU A 59 0.94 -21.37 8.93
N ALA A 60 0.18 -20.77 8.02
CA ALA A 60 0.43 -20.87 6.59
C ALA A 60 1.23 -19.68 6.03
N THR A 61 1.62 -18.72 6.89
CA THR A 61 2.37 -17.51 6.51
C THR A 61 1.76 -16.85 5.27
N LEU A 62 0.43 -16.71 5.28
CA LEU A 62 -0.31 -16.33 4.08
C LEU A 62 -0.11 -14.84 3.79
N PRO A 63 0.25 -14.47 2.56
CA PRO A 63 0.18 -13.07 2.15
C PRO A 63 -1.28 -12.59 2.20
N VAL A 64 -1.44 -11.29 2.42
CA VAL A 64 -2.74 -10.63 2.48
C VAL A 64 -2.81 -9.56 1.40
N ALA A 65 -3.95 -9.48 0.70
CA ALA A 65 -4.31 -8.39 -0.19
C ALA A 65 -5.54 -7.65 0.35
N ALA A 66 -5.48 -6.33 0.41
CA ALA A 66 -6.59 -5.44 0.73
C ALA A 66 -7.04 -4.70 -0.52
N LEU A 67 -8.35 -4.66 -0.75
CA LEU A 67 -8.94 -3.96 -1.89
C LEU A 67 -9.42 -2.57 -1.49
N SER A 68 -8.92 -1.55 -2.19
CA SER A 68 -9.47 -0.19 -2.11
C SER A 68 -10.25 0.11 -3.38
N TYR A 69 -11.52 0.49 -3.23
CA TYR A 69 -12.42 0.61 -4.37
C TYR A 69 -13.63 1.51 -4.07
N PRO A 70 -14.21 2.15 -5.10
CA PRO A 70 -15.40 2.95 -4.94
C PRO A 70 -16.65 2.06 -4.89
N TRP A 71 -17.56 2.31 -3.94
CA TRP A 71 -18.91 1.76 -4.01
C TRP A 71 -19.67 2.35 -5.21
N LEU A 72 -20.17 1.48 -6.09
CA LEU A 72 -20.88 1.87 -7.32
C LEU A 72 -22.32 2.34 -7.06
N THR A 73 -23.01 1.71 -6.10
CA THR A 73 -24.35 2.11 -5.65
C THR A 73 -24.40 2.17 -4.13
N LYS A 74 -25.51 2.69 -3.57
CA LYS A 74 -25.74 2.69 -2.12
C LYS A 74 -25.84 1.28 -1.54
N ASP A 75 -26.46 0.36 -2.27
CA ASP A 75 -26.83 -0.96 -1.76
C ASP A 75 -25.77 -2.03 -2.05
N HIS A 76 -24.96 -1.84 -3.10
CA HIS A 76 -23.97 -2.83 -3.48
C HIS A 76 -22.71 -2.19 -4.09
N PRO A 77 -21.50 -2.64 -3.69
CA PRO A 77 -20.27 -2.09 -4.21
C PRO A 77 -20.02 -2.40 -5.69
N ASP A 78 -20.45 -3.58 -6.16
CA ASP A 78 -20.23 -4.06 -7.54
C ASP A 78 -21.43 -4.85 -8.08
N PRO A 79 -22.59 -4.20 -8.34
CA PRO A 79 -23.85 -4.90 -8.65
C PRO A 79 -23.83 -5.67 -9.97
N ARG A 80 -22.83 -5.46 -10.83
CA ARG A 80 -22.66 -6.15 -12.11
C ARG A 80 -21.49 -7.15 -12.11
N GLY A 81 -20.72 -7.24 -11.02
CA GLY A 81 -19.62 -8.20 -10.88
C GLY A 81 -18.37 -7.84 -11.71
N ALA A 82 -18.32 -6.64 -12.26
CA ALA A 82 -17.25 -6.25 -13.18
C ALA A 82 -15.93 -5.96 -12.45
N ASN A 83 -16.00 -5.38 -11.24
CA ASN A 83 -14.82 -5.25 -10.39
C ASN A 83 -14.38 -6.63 -9.87
N LEU A 84 -15.31 -7.51 -9.52
CA LEU A 84 -15.01 -8.90 -9.14
C LEU A 84 -14.25 -9.64 -10.25
N ALA A 85 -14.69 -9.53 -11.50
CA ALA A 85 -14.00 -10.13 -12.64
C ALA A 85 -12.58 -9.57 -12.84
N ARG A 86 -12.40 -8.26 -12.72
CA ARG A 86 -11.09 -7.60 -12.80
C ARG A 86 -10.16 -8.06 -11.67
N VAL A 87 -10.66 -8.08 -10.43
CA VAL A 87 -9.92 -8.55 -9.25
C VAL A 87 -9.53 -10.00 -9.40
N ALA A 88 -10.43 -10.88 -9.85
CA ALA A 88 -10.13 -12.30 -10.06
C ALA A 88 -8.98 -12.51 -11.05
N ARG A 89 -8.95 -11.75 -12.16
CA ARG A 89 -7.83 -11.75 -13.11
C ARG A 89 -6.51 -11.34 -12.45
N ALA A 90 -6.52 -10.28 -11.64
CA ALA A 90 -5.35 -9.82 -10.91
C ALA A 90 -4.88 -10.84 -9.86
N LEU A 91 -5.79 -11.43 -9.08
CA LEU A 91 -5.49 -12.46 -8.09
C LEU A 91 -4.89 -13.71 -8.74
N LYS A 92 -5.41 -14.14 -9.90
CA LYS A 92 -4.85 -15.25 -10.67
C LYS A 92 -3.42 -14.96 -11.13
N ALA A 93 -3.16 -13.75 -11.63
CA ALA A 93 -1.83 -13.32 -12.03
C ALA A 93 -0.85 -13.25 -10.84
N LEU A 94 -1.29 -12.71 -9.70
CA LEU A 94 -0.47 -12.60 -8.48
C LEU A 94 -0.12 -13.95 -7.86
N THR A 95 -1.06 -14.89 -7.87
CA THR A 95 -0.88 -16.20 -7.21
C THR A 95 -0.22 -17.24 -8.12
N GLY A 96 -0.20 -17.00 -9.43
CA GLY A 96 0.18 -18.00 -10.43
C GLY A 96 -0.68 -19.28 -10.36
N GLY A 97 -1.82 -19.24 -9.67
CA GLY A 97 -2.66 -20.41 -9.36
C GLY A 97 -2.07 -21.39 -8.35
N ILE A 98 -0.95 -21.05 -7.69
CA ILE A 98 -0.23 -21.94 -6.76
C ILE A 98 -0.22 -21.38 -5.33
N MET A 99 -0.07 -20.05 -5.20
CA MET A 99 -0.05 -19.37 -3.90
C MET A 99 -1.47 -19.18 -3.37
N ARG A 100 -1.65 -19.32 -2.05
CA ARG A 100 -2.89 -18.96 -1.36
C ARG A 100 -2.78 -17.55 -0.81
N LEU A 101 -3.81 -16.73 -1.00
CA LEU A 101 -3.82 -15.33 -0.59
C LEU A 101 -5.05 -15.03 0.29
N GLY A 102 -4.84 -14.39 1.43
CA GLY A 102 -5.94 -13.80 2.20
C GLY A 102 -6.42 -12.53 1.52
N VAL A 103 -7.72 -12.40 1.26
CA VAL A 103 -8.28 -11.21 0.63
C VAL A 103 -9.16 -10.48 1.63
N PHE A 104 -8.78 -9.25 1.97
CA PHE A 104 -9.62 -8.29 2.65
C PHE A 104 -10.37 -7.45 1.62
N TRP A 105 -11.67 -7.64 1.59
CA TRP A 105 -12.62 -6.87 0.80
C TRP A 105 -13.71 -6.44 1.76
N ASP A 106 -13.70 -5.18 2.20
CA ASP A 106 -14.56 -4.65 3.28
C ASP A 106 -16.03 -5.16 3.23
N PHE A 107 -16.68 -5.23 2.06
CA PHE A 107 -18.04 -5.74 1.87
C PHE A 107 -18.21 -7.21 2.26
N GLY A 108 -17.24 -8.05 1.88
CA GLY A 108 -17.20 -9.46 2.25
C GLY A 108 -16.50 -9.74 3.58
N SER A 109 -15.68 -8.80 4.08
CA SER A 109 -14.82 -8.99 5.25
C SER A 109 -15.36 -8.34 6.53
N LEU A 110 -16.10 -7.24 6.46
CA LEU A 110 -16.70 -6.56 7.60
C LEU A 110 -18.22 -6.82 7.66
N HIS A 111 -18.80 -6.79 8.86
CA HIS A 111 -20.26 -6.94 9.00
C HIS A 111 -20.95 -5.71 8.41
N GLN A 112 -21.79 -5.93 7.41
CA GLN A 112 -22.53 -4.86 6.72
C GLN A 112 -23.77 -4.43 7.53
N HIS A 113 -24.17 -3.16 7.36
CA HIS A 113 -25.49 -2.64 7.77
C HIS A 113 -26.60 -3.37 6.96
N PRO A 114 -27.89 -3.31 7.37
CA PRO A 114 -28.83 -4.43 7.19
C PRO A 114 -28.89 -4.96 5.76
N ASP A 115 -28.97 -6.28 5.67
CA ASP A 115 -29.20 -7.03 4.44
C ASP A 115 -30.44 -6.43 3.74
N PRO A 116 -30.31 -5.74 2.60
CA PRO A 116 -31.43 -5.07 1.93
C PRO A 116 -32.68 -5.96 1.75
N PRO A 117 -32.57 -7.27 1.46
CA PRO A 117 -33.74 -8.16 1.42
C PRO A 117 -34.31 -8.58 2.78
N ASN A 118 -33.55 -8.55 3.89
CA ASN A 118 -33.98 -9.16 5.16
C ASN A 118 -34.10 -8.18 6.34
N GLY A 119 -33.64 -6.93 6.22
CA GLY A 119 -33.83 -5.89 7.24
C GLY A 119 -33.16 -6.16 8.59
N VAL A 120 -32.30 -7.17 8.70
CA VAL A 120 -31.68 -7.58 9.97
C VAL A 120 -30.52 -6.64 10.31
N LEU A 121 -30.67 -5.87 11.39
CA LEU A 121 -29.61 -5.04 11.94
C LEU A 121 -28.47 -5.89 12.50
N ARG A 122 -27.25 -5.34 12.47
CA ARG A 122 -26.10 -5.96 13.13
C ARG A 122 -26.37 -6.13 14.62
N THR A 123 -26.07 -7.31 15.16
CA THR A 123 -26.05 -7.54 16.61
C THR A 123 -24.97 -6.69 17.29
N GLU A 124 -25.03 -6.54 18.62
CA GLU A 124 -23.99 -5.83 19.37
C GLU A 124 -22.58 -6.42 19.13
N ALA A 125 -22.47 -7.75 19.12
CA ALA A 125 -21.22 -8.43 18.82
C ALA A 125 -20.73 -8.16 17.39
N GLN A 126 -21.63 -8.13 16.41
CA GLN A 126 -21.28 -7.79 15.02
C GLN A 126 -20.84 -6.34 14.88
N ASN A 127 -21.50 -5.41 15.59
CA ASN A 127 -21.11 -4.00 15.65
C ASN A 127 -19.74 -3.82 16.31
N ALA A 128 -19.45 -4.55 17.40
CA ALA A 128 -18.15 -4.52 18.06
C ALA A 128 -17.03 -4.99 17.11
N LEU A 129 -17.25 -6.12 16.43
CA LEU A 129 -16.31 -6.64 15.43
C LEU A 129 -16.13 -5.69 14.24
N PHE A 130 -17.20 -5.05 13.77
CA PHE A 130 -17.11 -4.03 12.72
C PHE A 130 -16.25 -2.84 13.16
N LYS A 131 -16.49 -2.30 14.36
CA LYS A 131 -15.69 -1.18 14.90
C LYS A 131 -14.23 -1.57 15.09
N GLN A 132 -13.97 -2.79 15.56
CA GLN A 132 -12.61 -3.31 15.69
C GLN A 132 -11.91 -3.42 14.32
N GLY A 133 -12.60 -3.95 13.30
CA GLY A 133 -12.08 -4.03 11.94
C GLY A 133 -11.84 -2.65 11.31
N LEU A 134 -12.76 -1.71 11.52
CA LEU A 134 -12.63 -0.33 11.07
C LEU A 134 -11.41 0.35 11.73
N GLY A 135 -11.22 0.12 13.02
CA GLY A 135 -10.11 0.67 13.80
C GLY A 135 -8.73 0.16 13.40
N CYS A 136 -8.62 -0.95 12.65
CA CYS A 136 -7.35 -1.49 12.21
C CYS A 136 -7.09 -1.35 10.69
N LEU A 137 -7.96 -0.66 9.96
CA LEU A 137 -7.77 -0.42 8.51
C LEU A 137 -6.44 0.28 8.23
N GLY A 138 -6.09 1.28 9.04
CA GLY A 138 -4.82 1.99 8.94
C GLY A 138 -3.65 1.03 8.89
N THR A 139 -3.52 0.16 9.88
CA THR A 139 -2.50 -0.89 9.91
C THR A 139 -2.59 -1.81 8.70
N LEU A 140 -3.77 -2.33 8.35
CA LEU A 140 -3.92 -3.27 7.24
C LEU A 140 -3.40 -2.68 5.91
N TYR A 141 -3.87 -1.48 5.57
CA TYR A 141 -3.51 -0.83 4.32
C TYR A 141 -2.10 -0.26 4.31
N SER A 142 -1.50 0.07 5.45
CA SER A 142 -0.13 0.62 5.49
C SER A 142 0.95 -0.42 5.79
N HIS A 143 0.59 -1.61 6.27
CA HIS A 143 1.57 -2.64 6.65
C HIS A 143 2.50 -3.02 5.47
N PRO A 144 3.83 -3.10 5.66
CA PRO A 144 4.80 -3.23 4.58
C PRO A 144 4.70 -4.53 3.78
N HIS A 145 3.98 -5.55 4.27
CA HIS A 145 3.81 -6.85 3.60
C HIS A 145 2.40 -7.12 3.05
N THR A 146 1.47 -6.16 3.18
CA THR A 146 0.11 -6.30 2.63
C THR A 146 0.09 -5.77 1.20
N TYR A 147 -0.40 -6.57 0.24
CA TYR A 147 -0.75 -6.08 -1.08
C TYR A 147 -1.95 -5.13 -0.97
N VAL A 148 -1.91 -3.99 -1.65
CA VAL A 148 -3.07 -3.11 -1.81
C VAL A 148 -3.43 -3.06 -3.27
N LEU A 149 -4.66 -3.50 -3.58
CA LEU A 149 -5.21 -3.54 -4.93
C LEU A 149 -6.22 -2.40 -5.06
N ARG A 150 -5.87 -1.37 -5.83
CA ARG A 150 -6.67 -0.16 -5.97
C ARG A 150 -7.47 -0.23 -7.27
N LEU A 151 -8.77 -0.02 -7.20
CA LEU A 151 -9.66 0.07 -8.35
C LEU A 151 -9.93 1.55 -8.65
N THR A 152 -8.92 2.24 -9.20
CA THR A 152 -8.98 3.71 -9.42
C THR A 152 -9.87 4.12 -10.59
N SER A 153 -10.15 3.20 -11.50
CA SER A 153 -11.02 3.38 -12.67
C SER A 153 -12.18 2.38 -12.64
N PHE A 154 -13.28 2.72 -13.33
CA PHE A 154 -14.33 1.74 -13.58
C PHE A 154 -13.85 0.61 -14.50
N PRO A 155 -14.43 -0.59 -14.42
CA PRO A 155 -14.21 -1.68 -15.37
C PRO A 155 -14.37 -1.25 -16.83
N ASP A 156 -13.60 -1.85 -17.74
CA ASP A 156 -13.72 -1.60 -19.17
C ASP A 156 -15.14 -1.93 -19.64
N GLY A 157 -15.74 -1.04 -20.45
CA GLY A 157 -17.11 -1.18 -20.92
C GLY A 157 -18.19 -0.74 -19.90
N HIS A 158 -17.82 -0.21 -18.73
CA HIS A 158 -18.75 0.54 -17.89
C HIS A 158 -18.72 2.02 -18.23
N LYS A 159 -19.80 2.54 -18.82
CA LYS A 159 -19.96 3.98 -19.03
C LYS A 159 -20.53 4.64 -17.78
N ALA A 160 -20.12 5.88 -17.53
CA ALA A 160 -20.77 6.73 -16.52
C ALA A 160 -22.26 6.95 -16.85
N GLU A 161 -22.65 6.84 -18.12
CA GLU A 161 -24.02 6.93 -18.63
C GLU A 161 -24.86 5.68 -18.35
N ASP A 162 -24.25 4.50 -18.14
CA ASP A 162 -24.96 3.25 -17.81
C ASP A 162 -25.46 3.25 -16.36
N GLN A 163 -25.34 4.37 -15.68
CA GLN A 163 -25.67 4.58 -14.30
C GLN A 163 -27.12 5.11 -14.19
N ALA A 164 -28.00 4.30 -13.62
CA ALA A 164 -29.37 4.71 -13.28
C ALA A 164 -29.38 5.79 -12.17
N GLU A 165 -30.53 6.40 -11.91
CA GLU A 165 -30.74 7.23 -10.71
C GLU A 165 -30.26 6.50 -9.44
N GLY A 166 -29.38 7.13 -8.66
CA GLY A 166 -28.89 6.60 -7.37
C GLY A 166 -27.48 5.98 -7.39
N THR A 167 -26.73 6.09 -8.49
CA THR A 167 -25.32 5.68 -8.55
C THR A 167 -24.36 6.76 -8.05
N ASN A 168 -23.16 6.33 -7.65
CA ASN A 168 -22.11 7.24 -7.24
C ASN A 168 -21.07 7.44 -8.37
N VAL A 169 -21.10 8.62 -8.99
CA VAL A 169 -20.18 9.05 -10.06
C VAL A 169 -18.85 9.63 -9.57
N ALA A 170 -18.65 9.82 -8.25
CA ALA A 170 -17.42 10.41 -7.72
C ALA A 170 -16.22 9.56 -8.11
N LYS A 171 -15.13 10.21 -8.57
CA LYS A 171 -13.89 9.52 -8.92
C LYS A 171 -13.24 8.95 -7.65
N TYR A 172 -12.36 7.98 -7.83
CA TYR A 172 -11.67 7.30 -6.73
C TYR A 172 -11.03 8.28 -5.74
N PHE A 173 -10.25 9.25 -6.22
CA PHE A 173 -9.52 10.21 -5.38
C PHE A 173 -10.39 11.31 -4.75
N ASP A 174 -11.67 11.41 -5.12
CA ASP A 174 -12.62 12.37 -4.55
C ASP A 174 -13.40 11.77 -3.36
N ARG A 175 -13.17 10.48 -3.07
CA ARG A 175 -13.81 9.73 -1.99
C ARG A 175 -12.87 9.64 -0.79
N GLY A 176 -13.36 10.04 0.38
CA GLY A 176 -12.56 10.10 1.60
C GLY A 176 -11.89 8.77 1.95
N TRP A 177 -12.65 7.66 1.97
CA TRP A 177 -12.09 6.34 2.24
C TRP A 177 -11.08 5.88 1.19
N CYS A 178 -11.39 5.95 -0.10
CA CYS A 178 -10.46 5.55 -1.17
C CYS A 178 -9.16 6.39 -1.17
N ALA A 179 -9.27 7.70 -0.94
CA ALA A 179 -8.12 8.60 -0.82
C ALA A 179 -7.26 8.26 0.40
N THR A 180 -7.89 7.91 1.52
CA THR A 180 -7.21 7.49 2.76
C THR A 180 -6.49 6.16 2.58
N GLU A 181 -7.16 5.16 1.99
CA GLU A 181 -6.58 3.85 1.70
C GLU A 181 -5.40 3.95 0.76
N ASN A 182 -5.49 4.84 -0.25
CA ASN A 182 -4.36 5.18 -1.11
C ASN A 182 -3.21 5.84 -0.33
N ALA A 183 -3.52 6.75 0.60
CA ALA A 183 -2.52 7.42 1.42
C ALA A 183 -1.78 6.41 2.33
N TRP A 184 -2.51 5.51 3.00
CA TRP A 184 -1.92 4.42 3.79
C TRP A 184 -1.05 3.51 2.94
N ALA A 185 -1.52 3.10 1.78
CA ALA A 185 -0.74 2.27 0.85
C ALA A 185 0.53 2.97 0.34
N SER A 186 0.57 4.30 0.44
CA SER A 186 1.70 5.11 0.00
C SER A 186 2.83 5.22 1.03
N LEU A 187 2.54 5.00 2.32
CA LEU A 187 3.48 5.25 3.41
C LEU A 187 4.80 4.47 3.29
N THR A 188 4.79 3.15 3.37
CA THR A 188 6.03 2.36 3.56
C THR A 188 6.21 1.19 2.60
N LYS A 189 5.23 0.90 1.75
CA LYS A 189 5.25 -0.28 0.88
C LYS A 189 6.31 -0.18 -0.22
N SER A 190 6.75 -1.34 -0.72
CA SER A 190 7.42 -1.41 -2.02
C SER A 190 6.40 -1.30 -3.17
N GLY A 191 6.86 -0.88 -4.36
CA GLY A 191 6.00 -0.63 -5.53
C GLY A 191 5.11 -1.81 -5.90
N TYR A 192 5.65 -3.04 -5.92
CA TYR A 192 4.90 -4.24 -6.30
C TYR A 192 3.82 -4.68 -5.28
N LEU A 193 3.74 -4.01 -4.12
CA LEU A 193 2.71 -4.24 -3.11
C LEU A 193 1.58 -3.21 -3.15
N SER A 194 1.62 -2.24 -4.06
CA SER A 194 0.54 -1.27 -4.26
C SER A 194 0.19 -1.18 -5.76
N LEU A 195 -0.81 -1.94 -6.18
CA LEU A 195 -1.15 -2.14 -7.58
C LEU A 195 -2.42 -1.36 -7.93
N ASP A 196 -2.33 -0.51 -8.94
CA ASP A 196 -3.48 0.16 -9.54
C ASP A 196 -4.12 -0.73 -10.60
N LEU A 197 -5.12 -1.51 -10.19
CA LEU A 197 -5.89 -2.37 -11.08
C LEU A 197 -6.76 -1.56 -12.06
N GLY A 198 -6.94 -0.26 -11.83
CA GLY A 198 -7.58 0.64 -12.78
C GLY A 198 -6.81 0.79 -14.10
N LYS A 199 -5.52 0.41 -14.12
CA LYS A 199 -4.66 0.41 -15.30
C LYS A 199 -4.65 -0.92 -16.08
N MET A 200 -5.34 -1.94 -15.57
CA MET A 200 -5.45 -3.21 -16.28
C MET A 200 -6.18 -3.01 -17.62
N ARG A 201 -5.63 -3.59 -18.69
CA ARG A 201 -6.15 -3.48 -20.05
C ARG A 201 -7.23 -4.54 -20.31
N ALA A 202 -8.26 -4.13 -21.05
CA ALA A 202 -9.32 -5.01 -21.54
C ALA A 202 -8.74 -6.16 -22.36
N GLY A 203 -9.23 -7.38 -22.14
CA GLY A 203 -8.87 -8.56 -22.94
C GLY A 203 -7.43 -9.06 -22.81
N LYS A 204 -6.53 -8.34 -22.12
CA LYS A 204 -5.14 -8.77 -21.89
C LYS A 204 -5.08 -9.87 -20.83
N GLU A 205 -4.43 -10.98 -21.13
CA GLU A 205 -4.03 -11.94 -20.10
C GLU A 205 -2.84 -11.40 -19.32
N TYR A 206 -2.89 -11.55 -17.99
CA TYR A 206 -1.86 -11.05 -17.09
C TYR A 206 -1.15 -12.21 -16.41
N ASN A 207 0.18 -12.12 -16.37
CA ASN A 207 1.03 -12.83 -15.43
C ASN A 207 1.55 -11.84 -14.37
N TRP A 208 2.38 -12.30 -13.43
CA TRP A 208 2.90 -11.44 -12.35
C TRP A 208 3.65 -10.22 -12.92
N ASP A 209 4.61 -10.41 -13.82
CA ASP A 209 5.44 -9.32 -14.38
C ASP A 209 4.59 -8.28 -15.10
N SER A 210 3.76 -8.72 -16.04
CA SER A 210 2.92 -7.81 -16.83
C SER A 210 1.86 -7.09 -16.00
N LEU A 211 1.41 -7.67 -14.88
CA LEU A 211 0.49 -7.03 -13.96
C LEU A 211 1.23 -5.95 -13.17
N THR A 212 2.38 -6.27 -12.59
CA THR A 212 3.16 -5.30 -11.84
C THR A 212 3.59 -4.14 -12.74
N ASP A 213 4.08 -4.42 -13.95
CA ASP A 213 4.52 -3.40 -14.89
C ASP A 213 3.40 -2.40 -15.21
N ASP A 214 2.22 -2.87 -15.62
CA ASP A 214 1.10 -1.99 -15.97
C ASP A 214 0.53 -1.26 -14.73
N CYS A 215 0.45 -1.95 -13.58
CA CYS A 215 -0.26 -1.45 -12.40
C CYS A 215 0.61 -0.59 -11.46
N THR A 216 1.91 -0.42 -11.72
CA THR A 216 2.79 0.48 -10.93
C THR A 216 3.28 1.71 -11.69
N GLN A 217 2.96 1.85 -12.98
CA GLN A 217 3.39 2.98 -13.84
C GLN A 217 2.78 4.35 -13.42
N ASP A 218 3.28 5.43 -14.04
CA ASP A 218 2.81 6.82 -13.97
C ASP A 218 2.65 7.37 -12.54
N GLY A 219 3.62 7.07 -11.68
CA GLY A 219 3.70 7.59 -10.31
C GLY A 219 2.51 7.32 -9.42
N GLY A 220 1.83 6.19 -9.65
CA GLY A 220 0.60 5.79 -8.97
C GLY A 220 0.69 5.74 -7.43
N ARG A 221 1.87 5.84 -6.82
CA ARG A 221 2.06 6.02 -5.37
C ARG A 221 2.69 7.38 -5.10
N ARG A 222 1.95 8.23 -4.38
CA ARG A 222 2.42 9.56 -3.98
C ARG A 222 3.40 9.51 -2.80
N PRO A 223 4.18 10.58 -2.54
CA PRO A 223 4.92 10.70 -1.30
C PRO A 223 4.01 10.69 -0.07
N PRO A 224 4.52 10.30 1.11
CA PRO A 224 3.79 10.41 2.36
C PRO A 224 3.38 11.87 2.61
N LEU A 225 2.29 12.06 3.36
CA LEU A 225 1.84 13.38 3.83
C LEU A 225 1.94 13.42 5.35
N LEU A 226 2.34 14.57 5.89
CA LEU A 226 2.16 14.84 7.31
C LEU A 226 0.66 14.73 7.68
N PRO A 227 0.32 14.31 8.92
CA PRO A 227 -1.07 14.23 9.36
C PRO A 227 -1.86 15.53 9.13
N SER A 228 -1.23 16.70 9.34
CA SER A 228 -1.83 18.01 9.07
C SER A 228 -2.16 18.23 7.59
N ALA A 229 -1.22 17.91 6.68
CA ALA A 229 -1.40 18.04 5.25
C ALA A 229 -2.47 17.07 4.72
N PHE A 230 -2.48 15.83 5.22
CA PHE A 230 -3.53 14.87 4.93
C PHE A 230 -4.91 15.36 5.42
N ALA A 231 -4.98 15.89 6.64
CA ALA A 231 -6.23 16.42 7.19
C ALA A 231 -6.80 17.57 6.35
N ALA A 232 -5.93 18.45 5.83
CA ALA A 232 -6.33 19.53 4.93
C ALA A 232 -6.86 18.98 3.58
N GLU A 233 -6.18 17.99 3.00
CA GLU A 233 -6.64 17.34 1.76
C GLU A 233 -8.01 16.67 1.94
N LEU A 234 -8.22 16.02 3.09
CA LEU A 234 -9.45 15.30 3.41
C LEU A 234 -10.68 16.21 3.44
N GLU A 235 -10.51 17.51 3.71
CA GLU A 235 -11.63 18.45 3.75
C GLU A 235 -12.39 18.56 2.42
N SER A 236 -11.67 18.43 1.31
CA SER A 236 -12.22 18.44 -0.04
C SER A 236 -12.93 17.15 -0.44
N LYS A 237 -12.84 16.09 0.37
CA LYS A 237 -13.28 14.73 0.00
C LYS A 237 -14.70 14.45 0.47
N SER A 238 -15.38 13.60 -0.29
CA SER A 238 -16.77 13.19 -0.04
C SER A 238 -16.86 11.84 0.68
N PHE A 239 -17.86 11.69 1.54
CA PHE A 239 -18.20 10.43 2.22
C PHE A 239 -19.64 10.02 1.88
N THR A 240 -19.84 8.75 1.56
CA THR A 240 -21.10 8.24 0.98
C THR A 240 -22.26 8.12 1.97
N ASN A 241 -22.00 8.10 3.27
CA ASN A 241 -22.99 7.74 4.27
C ASN A 241 -23.68 8.94 4.95
N GLY A 242 -23.45 10.17 4.48
CA GLY A 242 -24.01 11.40 5.08
C GLY A 242 -23.49 11.73 6.48
N LYS A 243 -22.76 10.82 7.11
CA LYS A 243 -22.00 11.01 8.33
C LYS A 243 -20.64 11.60 8.00
N ASP A 244 -20.24 12.62 8.76
CA ASP A 244 -18.89 13.15 8.69
C ASP A 244 -17.91 12.17 9.36
N ASP A 245 -17.37 11.25 8.57
CA ASP A 245 -16.34 10.31 9.03
C ASP A 245 -14.94 10.96 9.08
N LYS A 246 -14.79 12.24 8.67
CA LYS A 246 -13.49 12.93 8.63
C LYS A 246 -12.74 12.89 9.98
N PRO A 247 -13.37 13.13 11.15
CA PRO A 247 -12.64 13.08 12.41
C PRO A 247 -12.02 11.70 12.69
N LEU A 248 -12.78 10.63 12.42
CA LEU A 248 -12.30 9.26 12.57
C LEU A 248 -11.16 8.97 11.57
N VAL A 249 -11.34 9.35 10.31
CA VAL A 249 -10.35 9.10 9.26
C VAL A 249 -9.04 9.84 9.50
N LYS A 250 -9.09 11.09 9.97
CA LYS A 250 -7.90 11.86 10.38
C LYS A 250 -7.14 11.13 11.48
N GLN A 251 -7.86 10.69 12.52
CA GLN A 251 -7.26 9.94 13.63
C GLN A 251 -6.62 8.64 13.14
N LEU A 252 -7.33 7.83 12.34
CA LEU A 252 -6.79 6.58 11.81
C LEU A 252 -5.59 6.78 10.88
N TYR A 253 -5.54 7.92 10.17
CA TYR A 253 -4.37 8.27 9.36
C TYR A 253 -3.16 8.60 10.22
N GLU A 254 -3.34 9.45 11.22
CA GLU A 254 -2.29 9.84 12.18
C GLU A 254 -1.73 8.61 12.91
N ASP A 255 -2.60 7.76 13.46
CA ASP A 255 -2.20 6.52 14.13
C ASP A 255 -1.36 5.62 13.22
N ALA A 256 -1.77 5.43 11.96
CA ALA A 256 -1.04 4.61 10.99
C ALA A 256 0.28 5.25 10.55
N PHE A 257 0.31 6.58 10.43
CA PHE A 257 1.51 7.33 10.09
C PHE A 257 2.57 7.16 11.19
N GLU A 258 2.20 7.36 12.46
CA GLU A 258 3.12 7.15 13.58
C GLU A 258 3.58 5.69 13.70
N GLU A 259 2.66 4.74 13.58
CA GLU A 259 2.94 3.32 13.80
C GLU A 259 3.76 2.69 12.67
N GLN A 260 3.44 2.99 11.40
CA GLN A 260 4.14 2.41 10.25
C GLN A 260 5.27 3.29 9.75
N PHE A 261 5.00 4.57 9.45
CA PHE A 261 6.01 5.47 8.88
C PHE A 261 7.02 5.90 9.94
N GLY A 262 6.57 6.29 11.14
CA GLY A 262 7.42 6.69 12.26
C GLY A 262 8.39 5.60 12.75
N LYS A 263 8.08 4.33 12.47
CA LYS A 263 8.92 3.18 12.82
C LYS A 263 9.67 2.59 11.64
N ALA A 264 9.51 3.12 10.43
CA ALA A 264 10.14 2.58 9.24
C ALA A 264 11.67 2.72 9.31
N THR A 265 12.38 1.61 9.10
CA THR A 265 13.84 1.61 8.89
C THR A 265 14.20 1.62 7.41
N VAL A 266 13.28 1.19 6.55
CA VAL A 266 13.44 1.14 5.11
C VAL A 266 12.26 1.84 4.44
N LEU A 267 12.56 2.81 3.58
CA LEU A 267 11.61 3.40 2.66
C LEU A 267 12.10 3.16 1.24
N ASN A 268 11.36 2.32 0.51
CA ASN A 268 11.63 2.10 -0.91
C ASN A 268 10.61 2.87 -1.73
N TYR A 269 11.05 3.89 -2.46
CA TYR A 269 10.28 4.70 -3.40
C TYR A 269 10.91 4.66 -4.81
N GLU A 270 11.48 3.53 -5.20
CA GLU A 270 12.11 3.37 -6.52
C GLU A 270 11.07 3.28 -7.63
N GLY A 271 11.38 3.86 -8.80
CA GLY A 271 10.60 3.66 -10.02
C GLY A 271 9.16 4.17 -9.95
N LEU A 272 8.91 5.25 -9.22
CA LEU A 272 7.59 5.86 -9.07
C LEU A 272 7.41 7.10 -9.97
N ASP A 273 8.28 7.32 -10.95
CA ASP A 273 8.24 8.50 -11.82
C ASP A 273 8.20 9.85 -11.05
N TRP A 274 8.66 9.89 -9.79
CA TRP A 274 8.59 11.08 -8.95
C TRP A 274 9.45 12.22 -9.52
N GLY A 275 8.88 13.42 -9.62
CA GLY A 275 9.58 14.63 -10.02
C GLY A 275 10.15 15.39 -8.83
N GLY A 276 10.51 16.65 -9.09
CA GLY A 276 11.01 17.56 -8.05
C GLY A 276 9.95 17.89 -6.99
N ALA A 277 8.67 17.96 -7.35
CA ALA A 277 7.59 18.25 -6.42
C ALA A 277 7.40 17.12 -5.40
N GLU A 278 7.42 15.87 -5.87
CA GLU A 278 7.30 14.69 -5.02
C GLU A 278 8.50 14.54 -4.07
N ALA A 279 9.71 14.80 -4.57
CA ALA A 279 10.92 14.82 -3.75
C ALA A 279 10.89 15.93 -2.69
N ALA A 280 10.37 17.11 -3.02
CA ALA A 280 10.22 18.21 -2.08
C ALA A 280 9.19 17.87 -0.99
N GLN A 281 8.07 17.24 -1.34
CA GLN A 281 7.09 16.77 -0.36
C GLN A 281 7.69 15.71 0.58
N LEU A 282 8.46 14.76 0.06
CA LEU A 282 9.18 13.80 0.91
C LEU A 282 10.18 14.54 1.84
N ALA A 283 10.91 15.52 1.31
CA ALA A 283 11.85 16.30 2.11
C ALA A 283 11.17 17.04 3.26
N GLU A 284 9.99 17.63 3.03
CA GLU A 284 9.18 18.27 4.09
C GLU A 284 8.80 17.26 5.19
N VAL A 285 8.36 16.06 4.81
CA VAL A 285 8.03 15.00 5.77
C VAL A 285 9.26 14.57 6.57
N LEU A 286 10.42 14.46 5.94
CA LEU A 286 11.67 14.10 6.63
C LEU A 286 12.12 15.21 7.58
N ALA A 287 12.05 16.48 7.15
CA ALA A 287 12.41 17.66 7.94
C ALA A 287 11.54 17.81 9.21
N SER A 288 10.30 17.35 9.17
CA SER A 288 9.43 17.34 10.35
C SER A 288 9.89 16.38 11.47
N GLY A 289 10.91 15.56 11.22
CA GLY A 289 11.37 14.52 12.15
C GLY A 289 10.50 13.27 12.17
N ALA A 290 9.60 13.10 11.19
CA ALA A 290 8.66 11.97 11.15
C ALA A 290 9.31 10.60 10.88
N ALA A 291 10.57 10.54 10.44
CA ALA A 291 11.27 9.30 10.13
C ALA A 291 12.57 9.12 10.95
N PRO A 292 12.49 9.06 12.30
CA PRO A 292 13.68 9.07 13.16
C PRO A 292 14.49 7.76 13.12
N ARG A 293 13.88 6.68 12.60
CA ARG A 293 14.49 5.34 12.51
C ARG A 293 14.95 4.98 11.11
N LEU A 294 14.80 5.88 10.14
CA LEU A 294 15.12 5.60 8.75
C LEU A 294 16.62 5.32 8.58
N GLU A 295 16.94 4.14 8.06
CA GLU A 295 18.30 3.66 7.77
C GLU A 295 18.54 3.58 6.26
N LEU A 296 17.54 3.17 5.48
CA LEU A 296 17.66 2.96 4.04
C LEU A 296 16.57 3.76 3.31
N LEU A 297 16.99 4.69 2.44
CA LEU A 297 16.09 5.45 1.57
C LEU A 297 16.43 5.18 0.10
N TYR A 298 15.52 4.52 -0.60
CA TYR A 298 15.66 4.23 -2.02
C TYR A 298 14.76 5.15 -2.86
N LEU A 299 15.38 5.97 -3.70
CA LEU A 299 14.72 6.92 -4.60
C LEU A 299 15.20 6.74 -6.06
N SER A 300 15.83 5.61 -6.38
CA SER A 300 16.35 5.31 -7.71
C SER A 300 15.25 5.25 -8.77
N GLY A 301 15.59 5.58 -10.02
CA GLY A 301 14.71 5.38 -11.17
C GLY A 301 13.49 6.31 -11.20
N ASN A 302 13.59 7.47 -10.56
CA ASN A 302 12.57 8.51 -10.62
C ASN A 302 12.98 9.63 -11.60
N GLN A 303 12.24 10.74 -11.61
CA GLN A 303 12.48 11.91 -12.45
C GLN A 303 12.94 13.12 -11.62
N ILE A 304 13.58 12.89 -10.47
CA ILE A 304 13.97 13.94 -9.52
C ILE A 304 15.05 14.82 -10.17
N GLY A 305 14.80 16.13 -10.22
CA GLY A 305 15.74 17.13 -10.72
C GLY A 305 16.53 17.83 -9.61
N ASP A 306 17.28 18.87 -9.99
CA ASP A 306 18.09 19.67 -9.06
C ASP A 306 17.29 20.20 -7.88
N GLU A 307 16.10 20.76 -8.11
CA GLU A 307 15.27 21.34 -7.05
C GLU A 307 14.81 20.29 -6.03
N GLY A 308 14.45 19.09 -6.49
CA GLY A 308 14.11 17.99 -5.58
C GLY A 308 15.30 17.51 -4.76
N CYS A 309 16.49 17.43 -5.38
CA CYS A 309 17.72 17.08 -4.68
C CYS A 309 18.14 18.16 -3.66
N LYS A 310 17.98 19.45 -4.00
CA LYS A 310 18.21 20.57 -3.09
C LYS A 310 17.27 20.53 -1.88
N ALA A 311 16.00 20.21 -2.09
CA ALA A 311 15.03 20.06 -0.99
C ALA A 311 15.45 18.92 -0.04
N LEU A 312 15.83 17.75 -0.57
CA LEU A 312 16.35 16.64 0.23
C LEU A 312 17.62 17.04 0.99
N ALA A 313 18.57 17.72 0.34
CA ALA A 313 19.80 18.19 0.98
C ALA A 313 19.53 19.18 2.12
N ALA A 314 18.58 20.10 1.94
CA ALA A 314 18.16 21.05 2.96
C ALA A 314 17.56 20.33 4.17
N ALA A 315 16.64 19.38 3.97
CA ALA A 315 16.07 18.60 5.06
C ALA A 315 17.15 17.83 5.84
N LEU A 316 18.10 17.20 5.15
CA LEU A 316 19.21 16.49 5.82
C LEU A 316 20.11 17.44 6.61
N LYS A 317 20.36 18.65 6.11
CA LYS A 317 21.13 19.70 6.80
C LYS A 317 20.43 20.18 8.07
N GLU A 318 19.10 20.20 8.09
CA GLU A 318 18.29 20.51 9.27
C GLU A 318 18.22 19.35 10.28
N GLY A 319 18.89 18.23 10.01
CA GLY A 319 18.98 17.09 10.93
C GLY A 319 17.93 16.00 10.68
N ALA A 320 17.24 16.03 9.53
CA ALA A 320 16.34 14.96 9.14
C ALA A 320 17.08 13.61 8.99
N ALA A 321 16.36 12.52 9.26
CA ALA A 321 16.83 11.14 9.11
C ALA A 321 18.24 10.88 9.72
N PRO A 322 18.43 11.08 11.04
CA PRO A 322 19.75 11.04 11.68
C PRO A 322 20.44 9.65 11.61
N ARG A 323 19.65 8.58 11.40
CA ARG A 323 20.13 7.20 11.29
C ARG A 323 20.32 6.74 9.85
N LEU A 324 20.15 7.62 8.86
CA LEU A 324 20.23 7.24 7.45
C LEU A 324 21.63 6.72 7.13
N GLU A 325 21.73 5.44 6.80
CA GLU A 325 22.97 4.76 6.44
C GLU A 325 23.14 4.66 4.93
N THR A 326 22.02 4.60 4.18
CA THR A 326 22.01 4.42 2.74
C THR A 326 21.01 5.34 2.05
N LEU A 327 21.50 6.10 1.06
CA LEU A 327 20.68 6.94 0.17
C LEU A 327 20.95 6.57 -1.29
N TRP A 328 19.93 6.11 -2.01
CA TRP A 328 20.07 5.78 -3.44
C TRP A 328 19.27 6.76 -4.30
N LEU A 329 19.96 7.53 -5.15
CA LEU A 329 19.36 8.51 -6.05
C LEU A 329 19.67 8.20 -7.53
N ARG A 330 20.15 6.99 -7.85
CA ARG A 330 20.52 6.59 -9.21
C ARG A 330 19.36 6.73 -10.20
N GLY A 331 19.66 7.11 -11.45
CA GLY A 331 18.64 7.09 -12.52
C GLY A 331 17.60 8.19 -12.38
N ASN A 332 17.93 9.26 -11.64
CA ASN A 332 17.20 10.51 -11.59
C ASN A 332 17.79 11.54 -12.58
N LYS A 333 17.14 12.70 -12.70
CA LYS A 333 17.54 13.84 -13.55
C LYS A 333 18.29 14.92 -12.77
N ILE A 334 19.09 14.51 -11.78
CA ILE A 334 19.87 15.42 -10.93
C ILE A 334 21.10 15.90 -11.70
N GLY A 335 21.19 17.20 -11.94
CA GLY A 335 22.32 17.90 -12.53
C GLY A 335 23.35 18.32 -11.49
N ASP A 336 24.35 19.09 -11.93
CA ASP A 336 25.49 19.45 -11.10
C ASP A 336 25.09 20.27 -9.87
N GLU A 337 24.07 21.14 -9.98
CA GLU A 337 23.65 22.01 -8.88
C GLU A 337 22.95 21.22 -7.76
N GLY A 338 22.15 20.21 -8.08
CA GLY A 338 21.56 19.32 -7.09
C GLY A 338 22.62 18.53 -6.34
N TRP A 339 23.62 18.02 -7.06
CA TRP A 339 24.75 17.29 -6.47
C TRP A 339 25.66 18.17 -5.61
N LYS A 340 25.94 19.42 -6.01
CA LYS A 340 26.67 20.41 -5.20
C LYS A 340 25.94 20.70 -3.88
N ALA A 341 24.62 20.86 -3.93
CA ALA A 341 23.82 21.12 -2.73
C ALA A 341 23.90 19.95 -1.73
N LEU A 342 23.80 18.72 -2.22
CA LEU A 342 23.96 17.53 -1.39
C LEU A 342 25.39 17.44 -0.82
N ALA A 343 26.42 17.72 -1.62
CA ALA A 343 27.80 17.74 -1.16
C ALA A 343 28.02 18.77 -0.03
N ALA A 344 27.48 19.98 -0.19
CA ALA A 344 27.54 21.03 0.81
C ALA A 344 26.87 20.61 2.13
N ALA A 345 25.66 20.05 2.06
CA ALA A 345 24.97 19.53 3.23
C ALA A 345 25.80 18.45 3.96
N LEU A 346 26.34 17.48 3.21
CA LEU A 346 27.18 16.42 3.80
C LEU A 346 28.46 16.97 4.43
N LYS A 347 29.07 18.01 3.83
CA LYS A 347 30.27 18.67 4.37
C LYS A 347 29.99 19.39 5.68
N GLU A 348 28.79 19.92 5.84
CA GLU A 348 28.32 20.55 7.08
C GLU A 348 27.86 19.55 8.15
N GLY A 349 27.97 18.23 7.90
CA GLY A 349 27.65 17.19 8.88
C GLY A 349 26.24 16.61 8.77
N ALA A 350 25.49 16.93 7.71
CA ALA A 350 24.19 16.30 7.44
C ALA A 350 24.32 14.78 7.29
N ALA A 351 23.25 14.04 7.64
CA ALA A 351 23.19 12.57 7.58
C ALA A 351 24.46 11.90 8.20
N PRO A 352 24.69 12.04 9.51
CA PRO A 352 25.95 11.63 10.15
C PRO A 352 26.24 10.13 10.04
N SER A 353 25.20 9.30 9.93
CA SER A 353 25.30 7.84 9.84
C SER A 353 25.49 7.31 8.41
N LEU A 354 25.55 8.18 7.40
CA LEU A 354 25.58 7.79 6.00
C LEU A 354 26.88 7.03 5.67
N LYS A 355 26.74 5.80 5.18
CA LYS A 355 27.85 4.89 4.85
C LYS A 355 27.90 4.57 3.37
N ALA A 356 26.75 4.50 2.70
CA ALA A 356 26.67 4.08 1.31
C ALA A 356 25.73 4.97 0.51
N ARG A 357 26.13 5.26 -0.73
CA ARG A 357 25.35 6.08 -1.65
C ARG A 357 25.55 5.61 -3.09
N VAL A 358 24.52 5.65 -3.94
CA VAL A 358 24.59 5.14 -5.32
C VAL A 358 24.37 6.26 -6.34
N ASP A 359 25.43 7.04 -6.57
CA ASP A 359 25.29 8.39 -7.11
C ASP A 359 26.38 8.74 -8.15
N ASN A 360 26.29 9.96 -8.71
CA ASN A 360 27.12 10.50 -9.78
C ASN A 360 28.63 10.58 -9.41
N PRO A 361 29.51 9.71 -9.94
CA PRO A 361 30.94 9.73 -9.60
C PRO A 361 31.73 10.85 -10.31
N ARG A 362 31.07 11.67 -11.13
CA ARG A 362 31.70 12.73 -11.92
C ARG A 362 31.67 14.09 -11.24
N GLN A 363 30.86 14.26 -10.19
CA GLN A 363 30.74 15.53 -9.50
C GLN A 363 31.85 15.62 -8.42
N PRO A 364 32.80 16.56 -8.54
CA PRO A 364 34.05 16.51 -7.78
C PRO A 364 33.88 16.85 -6.29
N GLU A 365 33.07 17.85 -5.94
CA GLU A 365 32.84 18.24 -4.55
C GLU A 365 32.19 17.12 -3.74
N LEU A 366 31.30 16.39 -4.39
CA LEU A 366 30.55 15.29 -3.84
C LEU A 366 31.42 14.04 -3.67
N VAL A 367 32.32 13.78 -4.63
CA VAL A 367 33.33 12.73 -4.50
C VAL A 367 34.25 13.04 -3.33
N ALA A 368 34.75 14.28 -3.24
CA ALA A 368 35.68 14.70 -2.19
C ALA A 368 35.07 14.55 -0.78
N VAL A 369 33.83 15.00 -0.56
CA VAL A 369 33.19 14.86 0.75
C VAL A 369 32.87 13.40 1.09
N CYS A 370 32.53 12.57 0.10
CA CYS A 370 32.31 11.14 0.33
C CYS A 370 33.61 10.43 0.72
N GLU A 371 34.73 10.73 0.05
CA GLU A 371 36.05 10.19 0.40
C GLU A 371 36.49 10.64 1.80
N GLU A 372 36.33 11.92 2.12
CA GLU A 372 36.64 12.50 3.44
C GLU A 372 35.85 11.81 4.57
N ARG A 373 34.57 11.53 4.33
CA ARG A 373 33.67 10.91 5.32
C ARG A 373 33.65 9.37 5.28
N GLY A 374 34.42 8.74 4.38
CA GLY A 374 34.40 7.27 4.22
C GLY A 374 33.07 6.71 3.69
N ILE A 375 32.32 7.51 2.93
CA ILE A 375 31.04 7.12 2.31
C ILE A 375 31.35 6.37 1.02
N GLU A 376 30.90 5.11 0.94
CA GLU A 376 31.07 4.27 -0.25
C GLU A 376 30.32 4.86 -1.45
N LEU A 377 31.08 5.24 -2.48
CA LEU A 377 30.57 5.56 -3.80
C LEU A 377 30.52 4.27 -4.62
N ARG A 378 29.34 3.66 -4.74
CA ARG A 378 29.19 2.49 -5.61
C ARG A 378 29.25 2.92 -7.08
N ARG A 379 30.44 2.75 -7.68
CA ARG A 379 30.68 2.93 -9.13
C ARG A 379 30.08 1.75 -9.89
N PHE A 380 29.53 2.02 -11.08
CA PHE A 380 29.17 1.00 -12.06
C PHE A 380 30.08 1.11 -13.27
#